data_AF-A0A1B6EW10-F1
#
_entry.id   AF-A0A1B6EW10-F1
#
_cell.length_a   1.000
_cell.length_b   1.000
_cell.length_c   1.000
_cell.angle_alpha   90.00
_cell.angle_beta   90.00
_cell.angle_gamma   90.00
#
_symmetry.space_group_name_H-M   'P 1'
#
loop_
_entity.id
_entity.type
_entity.pdbx_description
1 polymer ?
#
loop_
_entity_poly.entity_id
_entity_poly.type
_entity_poly.pdbx_seq_one_letter_code
_entity_poly.pdbx_strand_id
1 'polypeptide(L)'
;MSDRRYERIWREAEKELVQVVKDDKKYVAEDVIEDRQRAYRDASLNYIRYAMCANKLNVCLDQMVHVDKRATIRTLLEATLSRLLQVKRELVNQDVSDFNYMDGAIVDLKLTPYDVEIQVPRFYRLERAAKIQQVNTDIDRILEELATQPTPEEAEEGETSKEAGDKDEGKEKEESHQTMKNPKWPSMFKKVELTESQKMFKATILLIQRHERARVARLNTQKLKEKQRLQYEIAWQIFKPIPEDVQERSAILIQRFWRGYALRQKQLHHLTEGRLLMGEVTPSWQPHDEEDYAR
;
A
#
# COMPACT_ATOMS: atom_id res chain seq x y z
N MET A 1 41.05 -9.44 5.82
CA MET A 1 41.06 -8.18 6.60
C MET A 1 39.80 -7.42 6.20
N SER A 2 38.82 -7.27 7.08
CA SER A 2 37.76 -6.28 6.86
C SER A 2 38.43 -4.93 6.65
N ASP A 3 38.13 -4.27 5.53
CA ASP A 3 38.69 -2.96 5.24
C ASP A 3 38.32 -1.99 6.39
N ARG A 4 39.31 -1.27 6.93
CA ARG A 4 39.14 -0.35 8.09
C ARG A 4 38.01 0.64 7.87
N ARG A 5 37.68 0.92 6.60
CA ARG A 5 36.54 1.71 6.17
C ARG A 5 35.19 1.14 6.65
N TYR A 6 34.92 -0.14 6.45
CA TYR A 6 33.61 -0.73 6.81
C TYR A 6 33.46 -0.92 8.31
N GLU A 7 34.56 -1.15 9.03
CA GLU A 7 34.53 -1.13 10.49
C GLU A 7 34.17 0.27 11.02
N ARG A 8 34.66 1.33 10.37
CA ARG A 8 34.28 2.71 10.72
C ARG A 8 32.80 2.97 10.45
N ILE A 9 32.30 2.59 9.27
CA ILE A 9 30.88 2.76 8.90
C ILE A 9 29.98 1.96 9.86
N TRP A 10 30.38 0.75 10.24
CA TRP A 10 29.66 -0.03 11.24
C TRP A 10 29.65 0.68 12.60
N ARG A 11 30.79 1.16 13.10
CA ARG A 11 30.86 1.92 14.37
C ARG A 11 30.02 3.19 14.34
N GLU A 12 29.99 3.89 13.20
CA GLU A 12 29.13 5.06 13.00
C GLU A 12 27.64 4.67 13.02
N ALA A 13 27.26 3.60 12.32
CA ALA A 13 25.89 3.09 12.33
C ALA A 13 25.47 2.60 13.72
N GLU A 14 26.36 1.94 14.47
CA GLU A 14 26.12 1.50 15.84
C GLU A 14 25.87 2.69 16.78
N LYS A 15 26.73 3.72 16.70
CA LYS A 15 26.55 4.96 17.49
C LYS A 15 25.24 5.66 17.16
N GLU A 16 24.93 5.80 15.88
CA GLU A 16 23.68 6.42 15.43
C GLU A 16 22.48 5.62 15.92
N LEU A 17 22.51 4.29 15.74
CA LEU A 17 21.43 3.41 16.16
C LEU A 17 21.19 3.46 17.68
N VAL A 18 22.24 3.56 18.49
CA VAL A 18 22.10 3.73 19.94
C VAL A 18 21.39 5.04 20.28
N GLN A 19 21.64 6.12 19.55
CA GLN A 19 20.94 7.39 19.74
C GLN A 19 19.48 7.29 19.27
N VAL A 20 19.24 6.76 18.08
CA VAL A 20 17.88 6.55 17.54
C VAL A 20 17.04 5.70 18.50
N VAL A 21 17.59 4.62 19.05
CA VAL A 21 16.87 3.78 20.02
C VAL A 21 16.58 4.53 21.32
N LYS A 22 17.43 5.45 21.77
CA LYS A 22 17.13 6.28 22.94
C LYS A 22 15.99 7.24 22.66
N ASP A 23 16.00 7.89 21.50
CA ASP A 23 14.98 8.86 21.12
C ASP A 23 13.63 8.17 20.82
N ASP A 24 13.67 7.01 20.16
CA ASP A 24 12.52 6.14 19.93
C ASP A 24 11.93 5.61 21.25
N LYS A 25 12.76 5.24 22.23
CA LYS A 25 12.28 4.86 23.57
C LYS A 25 11.62 6.01 24.30
N LYS A 26 12.14 7.23 24.19
CA LYS A 26 11.50 8.43 24.77
C LYS A 26 10.15 8.67 24.12
N TYR A 27 10.10 8.60 22.79
CA TYR A 27 8.88 8.74 22.02
C TYR A 27 7.83 7.69 22.40
N VAL A 28 8.22 6.42 22.56
CA VAL A 28 7.31 5.34 22.99
C VAL A 28 6.90 5.45 24.46
N ALA A 29 7.74 6.04 25.32
CA ALA A 29 7.44 6.21 26.74
C ALA A 29 6.46 7.38 27.02
N GLU A 30 6.34 8.34 26.09
CA GLU A 30 5.33 9.39 26.16
C GLU A 30 3.97 8.82 25.73
N ASP A 31 3.18 8.35 26.71
CA ASP A 31 1.87 7.73 26.48
C ASP A 31 0.88 8.63 25.73
N VAL A 32 1.03 9.96 25.83
CA VAL A 32 0.19 10.95 25.15
C VAL A 32 1.04 12.14 24.69
N ILE A 33 1.14 12.32 23.37
CA ILE A 33 1.67 13.55 22.76
C ILE A 33 0.48 14.40 22.33
N GLU A 34 0.29 15.56 22.98
CA GLU A 34 -0.86 16.46 22.71
C GLU A 34 -0.78 17.08 21.29
N ASP A 35 0.44 17.37 20.83
CA ASP A 35 0.69 17.99 19.53
C ASP A 35 0.90 16.95 18.41
N ARG A 36 -0.10 16.82 17.54
CA ARG A 36 -0.04 15.93 16.37
C ARG A 36 1.17 16.21 15.47
N GLN A 37 1.46 17.50 15.23
CA GLN A 37 2.58 17.89 14.37
C GLN A 37 3.93 17.50 14.96
N ARG A 38 4.06 17.57 16.28
CA ARG A 38 5.29 17.16 16.98
C ARG A 38 5.45 15.65 16.94
N ALA A 39 4.40 14.90 17.25
CA ALA A 39 4.41 13.44 17.14
C ALA A 39 4.80 12.97 15.74
N TYR A 40 4.24 13.62 14.71
CA TYR A 40 4.60 13.35 13.33
C TYR A 40 6.07 13.61 13.05
N ARG A 41 6.57 14.82 13.37
CA ARG A 41 7.98 15.17 13.16
C ARG A 41 8.92 14.21 13.87
N ASP A 42 8.63 13.83 15.12
CA ASP A 42 9.48 12.93 15.89
C ASP A 42 9.47 11.51 15.29
N ALA A 43 8.29 11.00 14.90
CA ALA A 43 8.18 9.74 14.18
C ALA A 43 8.89 9.79 12.82
N SER A 44 8.83 10.93 12.12
CA SER A 44 9.52 11.15 10.86
C SER A 44 11.04 11.11 11.00
N LEU A 45 11.56 11.80 11.99
CA LEU A 45 12.99 11.80 12.29
C LEU A 45 13.48 10.39 12.65
N ASN A 46 12.74 9.67 13.49
CA ASN A 46 13.08 8.30 13.84
C ASN A 46 13.07 7.38 12.60
N TYR A 47 12.05 7.49 11.74
CA TYR A 47 11.97 6.71 10.51
C TYR A 47 13.17 6.97 9.59
N ILE A 48 13.50 8.24 9.32
CA ILE A 48 14.63 8.61 8.47
C ILE A 48 15.95 8.07 9.04
N ARG A 49 16.19 8.25 10.34
CA ARG A 49 17.44 7.80 10.97
C ARG A 49 17.55 6.27 10.98
N TYR A 50 16.45 5.54 11.19
CA TYR A 50 16.44 4.09 11.04
C TYR A 50 16.74 3.65 9.60
N ALA A 51 16.19 4.34 8.59
CA ALA A 51 16.45 4.03 7.18
C ALA A 51 17.93 4.21 6.83
N MET A 52 18.53 5.32 7.28
CA MET A 52 19.97 5.57 7.10
C MET A 52 20.84 4.50 7.79
N CYS A 53 20.49 4.11 9.02
CA CYS A 53 21.19 3.04 9.73
C CYS A 53 21.08 1.71 9.00
N ALA A 54 19.88 1.36 8.50
CA ALA A 54 19.67 0.15 7.72
C ALA A 54 20.53 0.14 6.44
N ASN A 55 20.60 1.26 5.72
CA ASN A 55 21.44 1.40 4.53
C ASN A 55 22.94 1.22 4.85
N LYS A 56 23.44 1.85 5.91
CA LYS A 56 24.84 1.68 6.35
C LYS A 56 25.15 0.23 6.75
N LEU A 57 24.25 -0.40 7.51
CA LEU A 57 24.41 -1.80 7.91
C LEU A 57 24.34 -2.77 6.73
N ASN A 58 23.51 -2.48 5.72
CA ASN A 58 23.43 -3.25 4.48
C ASN A 58 24.77 -3.22 3.71
N VAL A 59 25.36 -2.04 3.55
CA VAL A 59 26.69 -1.90 2.92
C VAL A 59 27.76 -2.67 3.71
N CYS A 60 27.73 -2.61 5.04
CA CYS A 60 28.65 -3.39 5.87
C CYS A 60 28.44 -4.90 5.71
N LEU A 61 27.19 -5.38 5.66
CA LEU A 61 26.89 -6.80 5.52
C LEU A 61 27.42 -7.41 4.21
N ASP A 62 27.32 -6.64 3.11
CA ASP A 62 27.81 -7.06 1.80
C ASP A 62 29.35 -7.09 1.73
N GLN A 63 30.02 -6.16 2.41
CA GLN A 63 31.47 -5.95 2.28
C GLN A 63 32.29 -6.63 3.39
N MET A 64 31.65 -7.15 4.43
CA MET A 64 32.33 -7.81 5.54
C MET A 64 32.49 -9.32 5.34
N VAL A 65 33.75 -9.75 5.32
CA VAL A 65 34.16 -11.16 5.10
C VAL A 65 34.12 -12.00 6.38
N HIS A 66 34.28 -11.39 7.57
CA HIS A 66 34.32 -12.12 8.83
C HIS A 66 32.94 -12.68 9.22
N VAL A 67 32.83 -14.00 9.36
CA VAL A 67 31.57 -14.73 9.58
C VAL A 67 30.83 -14.26 10.84
N ASP A 68 31.53 -14.15 11.98
CA ASP A 68 30.90 -13.80 13.26
C ASP A 68 30.35 -12.36 13.25
N LYS A 69 31.17 -11.40 12.80
CA LYS A 69 30.75 -10.00 12.67
C LYS A 69 29.62 -9.85 11.64
N ARG A 70 29.65 -10.65 10.57
CA ARG A 70 28.61 -10.63 9.53
C ARG A 70 27.29 -11.16 10.08
N ALA A 71 27.30 -12.22 10.87
CA ALA A 71 26.11 -12.75 11.53
C ALA A 71 25.49 -11.73 12.49
N THR A 72 26.29 -11.03 13.29
CA THR A 72 25.78 -10.00 14.21
C THR A 72 25.25 -8.76 13.49
N ILE A 73 25.90 -8.31 12.42
CA ILE A 73 25.40 -7.19 11.61
C ILE A 73 24.10 -7.56 10.91
N ARG A 74 23.98 -8.82 10.47
CA ARG A 74 22.75 -9.32 9.86
C ARG A 74 21.58 -9.27 10.83
N THR A 75 21.74 -9.82 12.03
CA THR A 75 20.66 -9.80 13.04
C THR A 75 20.31 -8.37 13.44
N LEU A 76 21.31 -7.49 13.54
CA LEU A 76 21.10 -6.07 13.78
C LEU A 76 20.30 -5.42 12.63
N LEU A 77 20.68 -5.67 11.38
CA LEU A 77 20.00 -5.14 10.20
C LEU A 77 18.54 -5.61 10.14
N GLU A 78 18.26 -6.89 10.34
CA GLU A 78 16.89 -7.44 10.37
C GLU A 78 16.06 -6.81 11.50
N ALA A 79 16.65 -6.61 12.68
CA ALA A 79 16.00 -5.92 13.79
C ALA A 79 15.72 -4.43 13.45
N THR A 80 16.68 -3.74 12.82
CA THR A 80 16.49 -2.34 12.41
C THR A 80 15.41 -2.19 11.35
N LEU A 81 15.36 -3.06 10.34
CA LEU A 81 14.32 -3.07 9.32
C LEU A 81 12.94 -3.40 9.91
N SER A 82 12.90 -4.35 10.85
CA SER A 82 11.66 -4.68 11.56
C SER A 82 11.12 -3.48 12.33
N ARG A 83 12.00 -2.75 13.05
CA ARG A 83 11.61 -1.53 13.76
C ARG A 83 11.21 -0.41 12.80
N LEU A 84 11.95 -0.22 11.71
CA LEU A 84 11.65 0.77 10.66
C LEU A 84 10.23 0.59 10.10
N LEU A 85 9.82 -0.65 9.81
CA LEU A 85 8.47 -0.96 9.32
C LEU A 85 7.39 -0.66 10.36
N GLN A 86 7.68 -0.86 11.65
CA GLN A 86 6.77 -0.48 12.73
C GLN A 86 6.60 1.04 12.82
N VAL A 87 7.70 1.80 12.74
CA VAL A 87 7.64 3.29 12.73
C VAL A 87 6.89 3.78 11.50
N LYS A 88 7.12 3.16 10.33
CA LYS A 88 6.35 3.49 9.12
C LYS A 88 4.86 3.25 9.32
N ARG A 89 4.48 2.13 9.93
CA ARG A 89 3.08 1.85 10.23
C ARG A 89 2.47 2.91 11.16
N GLU A 90 3.24 3.40 12.13
CA GLU A 90 2.80 4.48 13.01
C GLU A 90 2.58 5.78 12.25
N LEU A 91 3.50 6.17 11.36
CA LEU A 91 3.32 7.33 10.49
C LEU A 91 2.07 7.24 9.61
N VAL A 92 1.79 6.06 9.06
CA VAL A 92 0.57 5.79 8.30
C VAL A 92 -0.67 5.95 9.18
N ASN A 93 -0.63 5.49 10.43
CA ASN A 93 -1.74 5.67 11.37
C ASN A 93 -1.99 7.15 11.71
N GLN A 94 -0.93 7.96 11.81
CA GLN A 94 -1.02 9.39 12.14
C GLN A 94 -1.60 10.24 11.01
N ASP A 95 -1.26 9.93 9.75
CA ASP A 95 -1.76 10.64 8.57
C ASP A 95 -2.98 9.98 7.92
N VAL A 96 -3.31 8.74 8.29
CA VAL A 96 -4.33 7.91 7.65
C VAL A 96 -4.09 7.78 6.13
N SER A 97 -2.81 7.74 5.74
CA SER A 97 -2.35 7.69 4.36
C SER A 97 -1.08 6.85 4.28
N ASP A 98 -0.98 5.98 3.26
CA ASP A 98 0.24 5.22 2.99
C ASP A 98 1.39 6.11 2.50
N PHE A 99 1.03 7.25 1.89
CA PHE A 99 1.94 8.29 1.45
C PHE A 99 2.12 9.33 2.56
N ASN A 100 3.32 9.40 3.13
CA ASN A 100 3.70 10.35 4.17
C ASN A 100 4.76 11.31 3.60
N TYR A 101 4.52 12.62 3.73
CA TYR A 101 5.43 13.67 3.23
C TYR A 101 6.36 14.12 4.36
N MET A 102 7.62 13.72 4.26
CA MET A 102 8.61 13.85 5.34
C MET A 102 9.61 14.97 5.08
N ASP A 103 9.30 15.86 4.13
CA ASP A 103 10.22 16.87 3.61
C ASP A 103 10.76 17.78 4.71
N GLY A 104 9.92 18.13 5.71
CA GLY A 104 10.37 18.91 6.86
C GLY A 104 11.50 18.22 7.63
N ALA A 105 11.35 16.92 7.94
CA ALA A 105 12.36 16.16 8.64
C ALA A 105 13.62 15.89 7.79
N ILE A 106 13.45 15.76 6.46
CA ILE A 106 14.58 15.64 5.51
C ILE A 106 15.39 16.94 5.47
N VAL A 107 14.71 18.10 5.42
CA VAL A 107 15.34 19.43 5.44
C VAL A 107 16.07 19.66 6.77
N ASP A 108 15.45 19.31 7.90
CA ASP A 108 16.05 19.43 9.24
C ASP A 108 17.37 18.65 9.35
N LEU A 109 17.42 17.46 8.76
CA LEU A 109 18.62 16.61 8.72
C LEU A 109 19.60 16.97 7.59
N LYS A 110 19.27 17.96 6.75
CA LYS A 110 20.04 18.37 5.56
C LYS A 110 20.34 17.21 4.61
N LEU A 111 19.37 16.34 4.43
CA LEU A 111 19.48 15.17 3.57
C LEU A 111 18.78 15.40 2.24
N THR A 112 19.11 14.57 1.26
CA THR A 112 18.32 14.43 0.03
C THR A 112 17.40 13.21 0.14
N PRO A 113 16.28 13.16 -0.60
CA PRO A 113 15.42 11.97 -0.62
C PRO A 113 16.18 10.69 -0.96
N TYR A 114 17.18 10.77 -1.84
CA TYR A 114 18.05 9.64 -2.21
C TYR A 114 18.83 9.04 -1.04
N ASP A 115 19.19 9.86 -0.05
CA ASP A 115 19.93 9.38 1.14
C ASP A 115 19.04 8.56 2.09
N VAL A 116 17.71 8.76 2.00
CA VAL A 116 16.69 8.13 2.85
C VAL A 116 16.09 6.89 2.20
N GLU A 117 16.20 6.76 0.87
CA GLU A 117 15.68 5.60 0.14
C GLU A 117 16.23 4.29 0.70
N ILE A 118 15.31 3.40 1.11
CA ILE A 118 15.67 2.11 1.71
C ILE A 118 16.25 1.22 0.62
N GLN A 119 17.51 0.83 0.78
CA GLN A 119 18.14 -0.15 -0.09
C GLN A 119 17.74 -1.55 0.35
N VAL A 120 17.05 -2.28 -0.52
CA VAL A 120 16.67 -3.68 -0.25
C VAL A 120 17.94 -4.53 -0.09
N PRO A 121 18.17 -5.15 1.08
CA PRO A 121 19.35 -5.95 1.28
C PRO A 121 19.47 -7.14 0.34
N ARG A 122 20.67 -7.38 -0.19
CA ARG A 122 20.90 -8.43 -1.21
C ARG A 122 20.68 -9.84 -0.68
N PHE A 123 20.93 -10.07 0.60
CA PHE A 123 20.77 -11.40 1.19
C PHE A 123 19.33 -11.93 1.09
N TYR A 124 18.30 -11.06 1.10
CA TYR A 124 16.92 -11.49 0.88
C TYR A 124 16.72 -12.17 -0.47
N ARG A 125 17.43 -11.71 -1.51
CA ARG A 125 17.40 -12.35 -2.83
C ARG A 125 18.22 -13.62 -2.86
N LEU A 126 19.39 -13.63 -2.22
CA LEU A 126 20.28 -14.80 -2.21
C LEU A 126 19.65 -15.99 -1.50
N GLU A 127 19.04 -15.77 -0.34
CA GLU A 127 18.42 -16.86 0.43
C GLU A 127 17.16 -17.40 -0.23
N ARG A 128 16.42 -16.52 -0.91
CA ARG A 128 15.20 -16.90 -1.64
C ARG A 128 15.50 -17.32 -3.07
N ALA A 129 16.76 -17.39 -3.50
CA ALA A 129 17.11 -17.64 -4.90
C ALA A 129 16.50 -18.94 -5.43
N ALA A 130 16.56 -20.02 -4.65
CA ALA A 130 15.94 -21.30 -5.02
C ALA A 130 14.42 -21.19 -5.16
N LYS A 131 13.75 -20.50 -4.22
CA LYS A 131 12.30 -20.26 -4.28
C LYS A 131 11.91 -19.37 -5.46
N ILE A 132 12.70 -18.33 -5.75
CA ILE A 132 12.50 -17.44 -6.90
C ILE A 132 12.69 -18.22 -8.20
N GLN A 133 13.70 -19.10 -8.28
CA GLN A 133 13.90 -19.98 -9.42
C GLN A 133 12.72 -20.93 -9.61
N GLN A 134 12.23 -21.57 -8.55
CA GLN A 134 11.04 -22.43 -8.61
C GLN A 134 9.81 -21.66 -9.11
N VAL A 135 9.55 -20.48 -8.55
CA VAL A 135 8.44 -19.62 -9.00
C VAL A 135 8.61 -19.22 -10.47
N ASN A 136 9.82 -18.88 -10.91
CA ASN A 136 10.07 -18.56 -12.31
C ASN A 136 9.85 -19.77 -13.22
N THR A 137 10.33 -20.95 -12.84
CA THR A 137 10.07 -22.18 -13.62
C THR A 137 8.59 -22.54 -13.64
N ASP A 138 7.87 -22.31 -12.55
CA ASP A 138 6.42 -22.51 -12.51
C ASP A 138 5.69 -21.51 -13.42
N ILE A 139 6.12 -20.24 -13.44
CA ILE A 139 5.59 -19.21 -14.34
C ILE A 139 5.87 -19.59 -15.79
N ASP A 140 7.10 -19.99 -16.12
CA ASP A 140 7.48 -20.40 -17.47
C ASP A 140 6.67 -21.63 -17.91
N ARG A 141 6.50 -22.63 -17.03
CA ARG A 141 5.62 -23.78 -17.28
C ARG A 141 4.16 -23.33 -17.53
N ILE A 142 3.61 -22.45 -16.69
CA ILE A 142 2.23 -21.96 -16.85
C ILE A 142 2.08 -21.19 -18.16
N LEU A 143 3.08 -20.39 -18.54
CA LEU A 143 3.09 -19.66 -19.80
C LEU A 143 3.19 -20.61 -21.01
N GLU A 144 3.99 -21.68 -20.91
CA GLU A 144 4.07 -22.74 -21.90
C GLU A 144 2.76 -23.53 -22.01
N GLU A 145 2.14 -23.91 -20.89
CA GLU A 145 0.82 -24.56 -20.84
C GLU A 145 -0.26 -23.68 -21.47
N LEU A 146 -0.26 -22.37 -21.20
CA LEU A 146 -1.17 -21.41 -21.83
C LEU A 146 -0.88 -21.21 -23.32
N ALA A 147 0.36 -21.38 -23.76
CA ALA A 147 0.76 -21.29 -25.18
C ALA A 147 0.52 -22.60 -25.95
N THR A 148 0.49 -23.75 -25.28
CA THR A 148 0.33 -25.08 -25.88
C THR A 148 -1.10 -25.62 -25.84
N GLN A 149 -2.05 -24.94 -25.20
CA GLN A 149 -3.47 -25.27 -25.38
C GLN A 149 -3.83 -25.19 -26.87
N PRO A 150 -4.15 -26.32 -27.52
CA PRO A 150 -4.62 -26.31 -28.89
C PRO A 150 -5.99 -25.61 -28.93
N THR A 151 -6.21 -24.80 -29.96
CA THR A 151 -7.56 -24.39 -30.35
C THR A 151 -8.47 -25.63 -30.47
N PRO A 152 -9.72 -25.57 -29.99
CA PRO A 152 -10.55 -26.73 -29.66
C PRO A 152 -11.20 -27.42 -30.86
N GLU A 153 -10.41 -27.84 -31.85
CA GLU A 153 -10.93 -28.58 -33.02
C GLU A 153 -10.64 -30.08 -33.02
N GLU A 154 -9.82 -30.62 -32.13
CA GLU A 154 -9.48 -32.05 -32.18
C GLU A 154 -9.66 -32.78 -30.84
N ALA A 155 -10.62 -33.71 -30.87
CA ALA A 155 -10.68 -34.95 -30.12
C ALA A 155 -11.20 -34.90 -28.66
N GLU A 156 -12.53 -34.75 -28.57
CA GLU A 156 -13.32 -35.71 -27.80
C GLU A 156 -13.08 -37.13 -28.36
N GLU A 157 -12.68 -38.08 -27.52
CA GLU A 157 -13.10 -39.50 -27.56
C GLU A 157 -12.40 -40.25 -26.41
N GLY A 158 -13.17 -40.84 -25.47
CA GLY A 158 -12.62 -41.79 -24.50
C GLY A 158 -13.20 -41.77 -23.08
N GLU A 159 -14.49 -42.10 -22.95
CA GLU A 159 -15.07 -43.01 -21.94
C GLU A 159 -14.69 -42.94 -20.43
N THR A 160 -15.64 -42.39 -19.67
CA THR A 160 -16.34 -42.95 -18.48
C THR A 160 -15.70 -43.98 -17.52
N SER A 161 -15.66 -43.56 -16.24
CA SER A 161 -16.28 -44.17 -15.03
C SER A 161 -15.48 -45.04 -14.03
N LYS A 162 -15.89 -44.88 -12.75
CA LYS A 162 -15.61 -45.62 -11.47
C LYS A 162 -14.45 -45.03 -10.64
N GLU A 163 -14.50 -44.89 -9.32
CA GLU A 163 -15.37 -45.45 -8.27
C GLU A 163 -15.22 -44.63 -6.96
N ALA A 164 -16.23 -44.69 -6.11
CA ALA A 164 -16.22 -44.20 -4.74
C ALA A 164 -15.39 -45.11 -3.80
N GLY A 165 -14.76 -44.54 -2.78
CA GLY A 165 -14.10 -45.32 -1.72
C GLY A 165 -13.23 -44.49 -0.79
N ASP A 166 -13.85 -43.55 -0.08
CA ASP A 166 -13.24 -42.75 0.98
C ASP A 166 -12.85 -43.64 2.18
N LYS A 167 -11.55 -43.66 2.50
CA LYS A 167 -10.95 -44.22 3.70
C LYS A 167 -9.94 -43.20 4.20
N ASP A 168 -10.20 -42.61 5.36
CA ASP A 168 -9.47 -42.89 6.61
C ASP A 168 -9.50 -41.63 7.49
N GLU A 169 -10.20 -41.73 8.62
CA GLU A 169 -10.23 -40.70 9.66
C GLU A 169 -8.88 -40.65 10.38
N GLY A 170 -7.93 -39.93 9.79
CA GLY A 170 -6.73 -39.46 10.47
C GLY A 170 -7.04 -38.23 11.32
N LYS A 171 -7.33 -38.45 12.61
CA LYS A 171 -7.35 -37.40 13.65
C LYS A 171 -5.96 -36.75 13.76
N GLU A 172 -5.69 -35.73 12.97
CA GLU A 172 -4.63 -34.77 13.27
C GLU A 172 -5.09 -33.90 14.44
N LYS A 173 -4.30 -33.92 15.50
CA LYS A 173 -4.48 -33.09 16.68
C LYS A 173 -4.44 -31.64 16.22
N GLU A 174 -5.54 -30.90 16.40
CA GLU A 174 -5.51 -29.45 16.50
C GLU A 174 -4.58 -29.10 17.66
N GLU A 175 -3.30 -28.91 17.35
CA GLU A 175 -2.44 -28.10 18.19
C GLU A 175 -3.11 -26.73 18.23
N SER A 176 -3.65 -26.42 19.40
CA SER A 176 -4.08 -25.08 19.74
C SER A 176 -2.89 -24.15 19.47
N HIS A 177 -2.86 -23.53 18.30
CA HIS A 177 -2.11 -22.31 18.12
C HIS A 177 -2.66 -21.36 19.17
N GLN A 178 -1.94 -21.25 20.29
CA GLN A 178 -2.08 -20.13 21.19
C GLN A 178 -1.90 -18.92 20.31
N THR A 179 -3.02 -18.30 19.93
CA THR A 179 -3.01 -16.98 19.32
C THR A 179 -2.27 -16.13 20.32
N MET A 180 -1.03 -15.78 19.99
CA MET A 180 -0.26 -14.84 20.78
C MET A 180 -1.20 -13.65 20.97
N LYS A 181 -1.57 -13.37 22.22
CA LYS A 181 -2.42 -12.24 22.54
C LYS A 181 -1.73 -11.03 21.96
N ASN A 182 -2.29 -10.48 20.89
CA ASN A 182 -1.73 -9.30 20.25
C ASN A 182 -1.56 -8.24 21.35
N PRO A 183 -0.37 -7.65 21.53
CA PRO A 183 -0.18 -6.66 22.56
C PRO A 183 -1.22 -5.56 22.38
N LYS A 184 -2.01 -5.33 23.43
CA LYS A 184 -3.02 -4.27 23.42
C LYS A 184 -2.27 -2.95 23.58
N TRP A 185 -2.06 -2.28 22.46
CA TRP A 185 -1.42 -0.98 22.41
C TRP A 185 -2.18 0.04 23.25
N PRO A 186 -1.49 0.97 23.91
CA PRO A 186 -2.11 2.14 24.53
C PRO A 186 -2.90 2.89 23.47
N SER A 187 -4.20 3.08 23.72
CA SER A 187 -5.03 3.93 22.88
C SER A 187 -4.73 5.38 23.25
N MET A 188 -4.04 6.13 22.39
CA MET A 188 -3.68 7.55 22.61
C MET A 188 -4.87 8.48 22.83
N PHE A 189 -6.09 8.01 22.57
CA PHE A 189 -7.28 8.82 22.76
C PHE A 189 -7.92 8.52 24.11
N LYS A 190 -7.85 9.47 25.05
CA LYS A 190 -8.95 9.66 26.00
C LYS A 190 -10.18 9.75 25.11
N LYS A 191 -11.20 8.90 25.30
CA LYS A 191 -12.46 9.05 24.57
C LYS A 191 -12.97 10.44 24.90
N VAL A 192 -12.68 11.41 24.03
CA VAL A 192 -13.24 12.74 24.11
C VAL A 192 -14.72 12.50 24.00
N GLU A 193 -15.46 12.86 25.04
CA GLU A 193 -16.91 12.77 25.00
C GLU A 193 -17.37 13.82 24.00
N LEU A 194 -17.56 13.37 22.75
CA LEU A 194 -18.11 14.22 21.71
C LEU A 194 -19.46 14.78 22.20
N THR A 195 -19.69 16.07 22.00
CA THR A 195 -21.01 16.67 22.19
C THR A 195 -22.04 15.89 21.38
N GLU A 196 -23.30 15.83 21.83
CA GLU A 196 -24.34 15.07 21.13
C GLU A 196 -24.45 15.43 19.64
N SER A 197 -24.29 16.71 19.28
CA SER A 197 -24.22 17.18 17.90
C SER A 197 -23.08 16.55 17.09
N GLN A 198 -21.88 16.45 17.67
CA GLN A 198 -20.72 15.86 17.00
C GLN A 198 -20.84 14.32 16.92
N LYS A 199 -21.47 13.68 17.92
CA LYS A 199 -21.80 12.24 17.87
C LYS A 199 -22.77 11.97 16.72
N MET A 200 -23.80 12.80 16.55
CA MET A 200 -24.75 12.71 15.45
C MET A 200 -24.08 12.95 14.08
N PHE A 201 -23.21 13.94 13.98
CA PHE A 201 -22.45 14.22 12.77
C PHE A 201 -21.52 13.04 12.39
N LYS A 202 -20.78 12.51 13.36
CA LYS A 202 -19.92 11.32 13.17
C LYS A 202 -20.73 10.09 12.78
N ALA A 203 -21.88 9.86 13.42
CA ALA A 203 -22.79 8.77 13.07
C ALA A 203 -23.28 8.89 11.62
N THR A 204 -23.60 10.12 11.19
CA THR A 204 -24.03 10.42 9.81
C THR A 204 -22.92 10.13 8.81
N ILE A 205 -21.68 10.58 9.07
CA ILE A 205 -20.52 10.28 8.22
C ILE A 205 -20.30 8.77 8.11
N LEU A 206 -20.34 8.06 9.24
CA LEU A 206 -20.15 6.61 9.26
C LEU A 206 -21.26 5.87 8.52
N LEU A 207 -22.49 6.36 8.59
CA LEU A 207 -23.61 5.83 7.83
C LEU A 207 -23.36 5.98 6.33
N ILE A 208 -22.99 7.18 5.87
CA ILE A 208 -22.66 7.47 4.46
C ILE A 208 -21.52 6.55 3.99
N GLN A 209 -20.42 6.48 4.74
CA GLN A 209 -19.28 5.64 4.39
C GLN A 209 -19.62 4.16 4.34
N ARG A 210 -20.43 3.66 5.28
CA ARG A 210 -20.91 2.27 5.29
C ARG A 210 -21.75 1.98 4.06
N HIS A 211 -22.67 2.88 3.71
CA HIS A 211 -23.50 2.72 2.52
C HIS A 211 -22.69 2.78 1.24
N GLU A 212 -21.69 3.66 1.15
CA GLU A 212 -20.83 3.74 -0.03
C GLU A 212 -19.96 2.50 -0.17
N ARG A 213 -19.32 2.02 0.92
CA ARG A 213 -18.58 0.75 0.90
C ARG A 213 -19.49 -0.42 0.50
N ALA A 214 -20.72 -0.47 1.01
CA ALA A 214 -21.68 -1.50 0.64
C ALA A 214 -22.14 -1.38 -0.82
N ARG A 215 -22.31 -0.15 -1.34
CA ARG A 215 -22.62 0.11 -2.75
C ARG A 215 -21.49 -0.37 -3.65
N VAL A 216 -20.26 -0.02 -3.33
CA VAL A 216 -19.04 -0.46 -4.05
C VAL A 216 -18.91 -1.97 -4.00
N ALA A 217 -19.12 -2.59 -2.83
CA ALA A 217 -19.10 -4.05 -2.70
C ALA A 217 -20.15 -4.72 -3.60
N ARG A 218 -21.40 -4.23 -3.60
CA ARG A 218 -22.45 -4.74 -4.48
C ARG A 218 -22.09 -4.60 -5.96
N LEU A 219 -21.55 -3.43 -6.36
CA LEU A 219 -21.12 -3.19 -7.73
C LEU A 219 -20.00 -4.15 -8.15
N ASN A 220 -18.99 -4.35 -7.30
CA ASN A 220 -17.88 -5.25 -7.58
C ASN A 220 -18.32 -6.72 -7.63
N THR A 221 -19.21 -7.14 -6.73
CA THR A 221 -19.79 -8.49 -6.76
C THR A 221 -20.60 -8.71 -8.04
N GLN A 222 -21.37 -7.71 -8.48
CA GLN A 222 -22.11 -7.80 -9.74
C GLN A 222 -21.18 -7.94 -10.93
N LYS A 223 -20.14 -7.10 -11.02
CA LYS A 223 -19.09 -7.21 -12.05
C LYS A 223 -18.40 -8.57 -12.03
N LEU A 224 -18.13 -9.14 -10.84
CA LEU A 224 -17.52 -10.46 -10.72
C LEU A 224 -18.45 -11.55 -11.26
N LYS A 225 -19.75 -11.50 -10.92
CA LYS A 225 -20.76 -12.43 -11.44
C LYS A 225 -20.90 -12.33 -12.95
N GLU A 226 -20.90 -11.11 -13.50
CA GLU A 226 -20.95 -10.87 -14.95
C GLU A 226 -19.71 -11.43 -15.64
N LYS A 227 -18.52 -11.19 -15.09
CA LYS A 227 -17.27 -11.77 -15.60
C LYS A 227 -17.31 -13.29 -15.60
N GLN A 228 -17.74 -13.92 -14.50
CA GLN A 228 -17.88 -15.38 -14.41
C GLN A 228 -18.89 -15.92 -15.41
N ARG A 229 -20.04 -15.24 -15.57
CA ARG A 229 -21.05 -15.60 -16.57
C ARG A 229 -20.49 -15.51 -17.99
N LEU A 230 -19.82 -14.41 -18.34
CA LEU A 230 -19.20 -14.24 -19.65
C LEU A 230 -18.14 -15.31 -19.91
N GLN A 231 -17.30 -15.63 -18.91
CA GLN A 231 -16.32 -16.72 -19.02
C GLN A 231 -16.99 -18.07 -19.28
N TYR A 232 -18.11 -18.35 -18.59
CA TYR A 232 -18.91 -19.54 -18.85
C TYR A 232 -19.52 -19.52 -20.26
N GLU A 233 -20.18 -18.43 -20.68
CA GLU A 233 -20.78 -18.32 -22.01
C GLU A 233 -19.73 -18.47 -23.13
N ILE A 234 -18.51 -17.97 -22.93
CA ILE A 234 -17.38 -18.16 -23.85
C ILE A 234 -16.94 -19.62 -23.87
N ALA A 235 -16.72 -20.23 -22.69
CA ALA A 235 -16.30 -21.63 -22.58
C ALA A 235 -17.30 -22.60 -23.22
N TRP A 236 -18.60 -22.29 -23.13
CA TRP A 236 -19.67 -23.09 -23.71
C TRP A 236 -20.09 -22.62 -25.10
N GLN A 237 -19.34 -21.71 -25.74
CA GLN A 237 -19.63 -21.16 -27.08
C GLN A 237 -21.05 -20.57 -27.25
N ILE A 238 -21.69 -20.19 -26.15
CA ILE A 238 -23.01 -19.52 -26.12
C ILE A 238 -22.84 -18.01 -26.37
N PHE A 239 -21.67 -17.46 -26.02
CA PHE A 239 -21.39 -16.04 -26.12
C PHE A 239 -21.41 -15.57 -27.58
N LYS A 240 -22.25 -14.58 -27.89
CA LYS A 240 -22.28 -13.91 -29.19
C LYS A 240 -21.66 -12.51 -29.04
N PRO A 241 -20.49 -12.26 -29.66
CA PRO A 241 -19.89 -10.93 -29.60
C PRO A 241 -20.80 -9.92 -30.30
N ILE A 242 -20.76 -8.67 -29.82
CA ILE A 242 -21.46 -7.56 -30.46
C ILE A 242 -20.84 -7.36 -31.86
N PRO A 243 -21.62 -7.18 -32.93
CA PRO A 243 -21.08 -6.90 -34.27
C PRO A 243 -20.13 -5.71 -34.28
N GLU A 244 -19.02 -5.82 -35.01
CA GLU A 244 -17.92 -4.85 -35.03
C GLU A 244 -18.39 -3.45 -35.47
N ASP A 245 -19.30 -3.38 -36.44
CA ASP A 245 -19.89 -2.14 -36.93
C ASP A 245 -20.67 -1.39 -35.83
N VAL A 246 -21.39 -2.12 -34.97
CA VAL A 246 -22.11 -1.56 -33.82
C VAL A 246 -21.12 -1.09 -32.75
N GLN A 247 -20.04 -1.83 -32.53
CA GLN A 247 -18.97 -1.43 -31.60
C GLN A 247 -18.30 -0.14 -32.06
N GLU A 248 -17.94 -0.03 -33.35
CA GLU A 248 -17.31 1.15 -33.94
C GLU A 248 -18.21 2.39 -33.83
N ARG A 249 -19.49 2.26 -34.22
CA ARG A 249 -20.48 3.35 -34.11
C ARG A 249 -20.64 3.81 -32.66
N SER A 250 -20.71 2.86 -31.74
CA SER A 250 -20.83 3.15 -30.30
C SER A 250 -19.58 3.85 -29.76
N ALA A 251 -18.40 3.37 -30.13
CA ALA A 251 -17.12 3.98 -29.75
C ALA A 251 -17.01 5.41 -30.25
N ILE A 252 -17.34 5.68 -31.53
CA ILE A 252 -17.34 7.02 -32.12
C ILE A 252 -18.32 7.94 -31.37
N LEU A 253 -19.53 7.46 -31.04
CA LEU A 253 -20.52 8.25 -30.30
C LEU A 253 -20.02 8.61 -28.89
N ILE A 254 -19.50 7.64 -28.15
CA ILE A 254 -18.97 7.84 -26.79
C ILE A 254 -17.79 8.80 -26.83
N GLN A 255 -16.83 8.58 -27.75
CA GLN A 255 -15.65 9.43 -27.90
C GLN A 255 -16.03 10.86 -28.30
N ARG A 256 -16.95 11.04 -29.26
CA ARG A 256 -17.42 12.36 -29.68
C ARG A 256 -18.11 13.10 -28.52
N PHE A 257 -18.96 12.40 -27.78
CA PHE A 257 -19.63 12.96 -26.61
C PHE A 257 -18.63 13.40 -25.55
N TRP A 258 -17.69 12.53 -25.17
CA TRP A 258 -16.69 12.82 -24.14
C TRP A 258 -15.70 13.91 -24.57
N ARG A 259 -15.23 13.89 -25.82
CA ARG A 259 -14.36 14.97 -26.35
C ARG A 259 -15.08 16.31 -26.34
N GLY A 260 -16.35 16.34 -26.73
CA GLY A 260 -17.18 17.54 -26.67
C GLY A 260 -17.42 18.01 -25.23
N TYR A 261 -17.73 17.10 -24.30
CA TYR A 261 -17.89 17.42 -22.88
C TYR A 261 -16.59 17.97 -22.28
N ALA A 262 -15.46 17.30 -22.51
CA ALA A 262 -14.16 17.72 -22.01
C ALA A 262 -13.76 19.10 -22.57
N LEU A 263 -14.02 19.37 -23.85
CA LEU A 263 -13.79 20.69 -24.44
C LEU A 263 -14.65 21.77 -23.77
N ARG A 264 -15.95 21.49 -23.56
CA ARG A 264 -16.85 22.42 -22.85
C ARG A 264 -16.41 22.64 -21.41
N GLN A 265 -15.95 21.60 -20.71
CA GLN A 265 -15.42 21.74 -19.36
C GLN A 265 -14.14 22.59 -19.32
N LYS A 266 -13.23 22.42 -20.28
CA LYS A 266 -12.03 23.28 -20.41
C LYS A 266 -12.40 24.73 -20.70
N GLN A 267 -13.34 24.96 -21.63
CA GLN A 267 -13.84 26.29 -21.94
C GLN A 267 -14.52 26.92 -20.72
N LEU A 268 -15.36 26.16 -20.02
CA LEU A 268 -16.01 26.60 -18.79
C LEU A 268 -14.97 26.96 -17.73
N HIS A 269 -13.92 26.15 -17.56
CA HIS A 269 -12.84 26.42 -16.63
C HIS A 269 -12.12 27.73 -16.98
N HIS A 270 -11.66 27.90 -18.23
CA HIS A 270 -11.01 29.14 -18.66
C HIS A 270 -11.91 30.38 -18.55
N LEU A 271 -13.19 30.25 -18.89
CA LEU A 271 -14.16 31.32 -18.70
C LEU A 271 -14.33 31.66 -17.22
N THR A 272 -14.46 30.64 -16.36
CA THR A 272 -14.56 30.83 -14.91
C THR A 272 -13.31 31.48 -14.34
N GLU A 273 -12.12 31.05 -14.76
CA GLU A 273 -10.85 31.67 -14.37
C GLU A 273 -10.77 33.13 -14.82
N GLY A 274 -11.14 33.44 -16.07
CA GLY A 274 -11.18 34.81 -16.56
C GLY A 274 -12.15 35.68 -15.76
N ARG A 275 -13.34 35.16 -15.45
CA ARG A 275 -14.34 35.85 -14.62
C ARG A 275 -13.86 36.08 -13.19
N LEU A 276 -13.15 35.10 -12.61
CA LEU A 276 -12.50 35.25 -11.30
C LEU A 276 -11.44 36.36 -11.34
N LEU A 277 -10.60 36.40 -12.39
CA LEU A 277 -9.57 37.44 -12.56
C LEU A 277 -10.16 38.84 -12.77
N MET A 278 -11.30 38.94 -13.47
CA MET A 278 -12.05 40.19 -13.66
C MET A 278 -12.89 40.58 -12.44
N GLY A 279 -12.98 39.73 -11.42
CA GLY A 279 -13.79 39.96 -10.22
C GLY A 279 -15.30 39.81 -10.44
N GLU A 280 -15.74 39.18 -11.54
CA GLU A 280 -17.15 38.96 -11.85
C GLU A 280 -17.77 37.80 -11.07
N VAL A 281 -16.94 36.90 -10.53
CA VAL A 281 -17.35 35.71 -9.76
C VAL A 281 -16.49 35.61 -8.52
N THR A 282 -17.09 35.27 -7.38
CA THR A 282 -16.40 35.02 -6.11
C THR A 282 -16.12 33.52 -5.92
N PRO A 283 -14.91 33.12 -5.48
CA PRO A 283 -14.59 31.72 -5.21
C PRO A 283 -15.35 31.17 -4.01
N SER A 284 -15.74 29.89 -4.05
CA SER A 284 -16.51 29.22 -2.99
C SER A 284 -15.80 29.07 -1.63
N TRP A 285 -14.48 29.31 -1.59
CA TRP A 285 -13.68 29.29 -0.35
C TRP A 285 -13.50 30.69 0.26
N GLN A 286 -13.87 31.74 -0.46
CA GLN A 286 -13.84 33.10 0.04
C GLN A 286 -15.16 33.35 0.80
N PRO A 287 -15.12 33.86 2.04
CA PRO A 287 -16.34 34.24 2.75
C PRO A 287 -17.06 35.31 1.93
N HIS A 288 -18.36 35.14 1.71
CA HIS A 288 -19.20 36.21 1.18
C HIS A 288 -19.40 37.26 2.27
N ASP A 289 -19.04 38.50 1.98
CA ASP A 289 -19.33 39.61 2.88
C ASP A 289 -20.85 39.86 2.89
N GLU A 290 -21.40 40.37 4.00
CA GLU A 290 -22.85 40.56 4.20
C GLU A 290 -23.50 41.48 3.12
N GLU A 291 -22.70 42.27 2.39
CA GLU A 291 -23.14 43.13 1.29
C GLU A 291 -23.50 42.36 0.00
N ASP A 292 -22.97 41.15 -0.22
CA ASP A 292 -23.25 40.33 -1.40
C ASP A 292 -24.67 39.73 -1.39
N TYR A 293 -25.29 39.60 -0.21
CA TYR A 293 -26.66 39.10 -0.04
C TYR A 293 -27.74 40.19 -0.20
N ALA A 294 -27.34 41.45 -0.38
CA ALA A 294 -28.25 42.59 -0.50
C ALA A 294 -28.51 43.04 -1.98
N ARG A 295 -27.97 42.32 -2.97
CA ARG A 295 -28.30 42.45 -4.40
C ARG A 295 -29.15 41.27 -4.87
#